data_AF-A0A075GQB0-F1
#
_entry.id   AF-A0A075GQB0-F1
#
_cell.length_a   1.000
_cell.length_b   1.000
_cell.length_c   1.000
_cell.angle_alpha   90.00
_cell.angle_beta   90.00
_cell.angle_gamma   90.00
#
_symmetry.space_group_name_H-M   'P 1'
#
loop_
_entity.id
_entity.type
_entity.pdbx_description
1 polymer ?
#
loop_
_entity_poly.entity_id
_entity_poly.type
_entity_poly.pdbx_seq_one_letter_code
_entity_poly.pdbx_strand_id
1 'polypeptide(L)'
;MWLTPLGPSMQPSDGGYPLTGPTHPTGAVRPLQIPVQTQHAVGVAPPGHTYIMPEVNPLSPPPADLQLIRVSKPWKIYGRMLGTVIVATFLAQLIFMIPYGAALNDPYLSICGGVCAAPFVFLLTFFRRPKLVHLQRAVADDSGTNVHRLAMGGSLQTPSKTRFAHHIVRDDSLLDTPPSKTAWMVFAGLLVITTFLTGLYFTSEAGAIIAILLFVIIGIPAWLLGFSIPVVAWWSWCTRRLGLHTRQREAESWLVAGMLSAIPALTINSMIFPIIAGIFFSDYVVELLMPVVSAPFGEEICKGLFVLAFASSIDTPKRGFQVGFTVGLGFAMLENLIYILSSTFGGPIAFTLTALVRGIGSIPGHAFWTGLTGTGLGWYLMKRKARDEQNMQILNEMDETPEDQQLEWKLLDPKSGEFVGSESPEQAVVAPATELLGEFRLPLLEPYTVQHNEARIPIPKHPLIGLILAISGHAFWNGTLTVIELIGIVADLSDGEIFALSLLWSGLLVCGVLLLGREIIRSVIASPDSI
;
A
#
# COMPACT_ATOMS: atom_id res chain seq x y z
N MET A 1 -53.75 -15.79 -25.45
CA MET A 1 -55.14 -15.72 -24.97
C MET A 1 -55.08 -14.97 -23.63
N TRP A 2 -54.96 -13.64 -23.69
CA TRP A 2 -56.05 -12.63 -23.56
C TRP A 2 -56.57 -12.63 -22.10
N LEU A 3 -56.49 -11.58 -21.26
CA LEU A 3 -56.55 -10.12 -21.46
C LEU A 3 -56.02 -9.32 -20.23
N THR A 4 -55.38 -8.17 -20.50
CA THR A 4 -55.21 -6.94 -19.67
C THR A 4 -56.49 -6.06 -19.69
N PRO A 5 -56.60 -4.75 -19.26
CA PRO A 5 -55.71 -3.79 -18.53
C PRO A 5 -56.42 -2.90 -17.44
N LEU A 6 -55.69 -1.98 -16.77
CA LEU A 6 -55.95 -0.50 -16.60
C LEU A 6 -55.04 0.13 -15.50
N GLY A 7 -54.43 1.31 -15.78
CA GLY A 7 -53.60 2.14 -14.87
C GLY A 7 -54.42 3.07 -13.93
N PRO A 8 -53.89 4.18 -13.33
CA PRO A 8 -52.66 4.95 -13.61
C PRO A 8 -51.79 5.36 -12.36
N SER A 9 -50.78 6.20 -12.62
CA SER A 9 -49.71 6.77 -11.77
C SER A 9 -50.09 7.75 -10.64
N MET A 10 -49.28 7.82 -9.55
CA MET A 10 -49.14 8.99 -8.64
C MET A 10 -47.71 9.15 -8.07
N GLN A 11 -47.29 10.42 -7.90
CA GLN A 11 -46.01 10.96 -7.38
C GLN A 11 -45.80 10.76 -5.86
N PRO A 12 -44.61 11.10 -5.32
CA PRO A 12 -44.50 11.57 -3.94
C PRO A 12 -43.87 12.98 -3.77
N SER A 13 -44.72 13.89 -3.26
CA SER A 13 -44.59 14.92 -2.21
C SER A 13 -43.26 15.67 -1.93
N ASP A 14 -43.39 17.00 -1.99
CA ASP A 14 -42.62 18.02 -1.24
C ASP A 14 -42.85 17.92 0.28
N GLY A 15 -41.80 18.18 1.07
CA GLY A 15 -41.88 18.29 2.53
C GLY A 15 -40.68 19.00 3.14
N GLY A 16 -40.82 20.32 3.38
CA GLY A 16 -39.89 21.10 4.20
C GLY A 16 -40.22 21.01 5.69
N TYR A 17 -39.23 21.32 6.55
CA TYR A 17 -39.44 21.67 7.95
C TYR A 17 -38.62 22.92 8.34
N PRO A 18 -39.15 23.81 9.19
CA PRO A 18 -38.62 25.14 9.46
C PRO A 18 -37.78 25.20 10.76
N LEU A 19 -36.93 26.23 10.90
CA LEU A 19 -36.37 26.65 12.18
C LEU A 19 -36.70 28.13 12.42
N THR A 20 -37.34 28.38 13.56
CA THR A 20 -37.68 29.69 14.11
C THR A 20 -36.65 30.09 15.18
N GLY A 21 -36.36 31.39 15.30
CA GLY A 21 -35.88 32.01 16.55
C GLY A 21 -34.82 33.13 16.41
N PRO A 22 -34.88 34.23 17.20
CA PRO A 22 -34.50 35.58 16.76
C PRO A 22 -33.29 36.20 17.50
N THR A 23 -32.70 37.28 16.94
CA THR A 23 -32.35 38.58 17.58
C THR A 23 -31.14 39.28 16.91
N HIS A 24 -31.34 40.56 16.53
CA HIS A 24 -30.33 41.58 16.14
C HIS A 24 -29.66 42.20 17.41
N PRO A 25 -28.62 43.10 17.37
CA PRO A 25 -28.09 43.92 16.24
C PRO A 25 -26.54 44.16 16.14
N THR A 26 -26.17 44.80 15.02
CA THR A 26 -25.06 45.76 14.76
C THR A 26 -23.61 45.29 14.52
N GLY A 27 -23.07 45.72 13.36
CA GLY A 27 -21.63 45.75 13.03
C GLY A 27 -21.36 45.48 11.54
N ALA A 28 -21.23 46.54 10.74
CA ALA A 28 -21.22 46.49 9.28
C ALA A 28 -19.97 45.82 8.66
N VAL A 29 -20.19 44.90 7.72
CA VAL A 29 -19.30 44.65 6.57
C VAL A 29 -20.18 44.57 5.34
N ARG A 30 -20.04 45.53 4.43
CA ARG A 30 -20.74 45.55 3.14
C ARG A 30 -20.35 44.30 2.35
N PRO A 31 -21.27 43.43 1.94
CA PRO A 31 -21.00 42.50 0.86
C PRO A 31 -20.86 43.29 -0.42
N LEU A 32 -19.79 43.04 -1.17
CA LEU A 32 -19.69 43.43 -2.57
C LEU A 32 -20.93 42.84 -3.28
N GLN A 33 -21.90 43.68 -3.63
CA GLN A 33 -22.96 43.29 -4.57
C GLN A 33 -22.28 43.13 -5.92
N ILE A 34 -21.88 41.91 -6.23
CA ILE A 34 -21.64 41.50 -7.61
C ILE A 34 -23.01 41.65 -8.30
N PRO A 35 -23.15 42.47 -9.35
CA PRO A 35 -24.40 42.56 -10.08
C PRO A 35 -24.76 41.15 -10.54
N VAL A 36 -25.97 40.71 -10.23
CA VAL A 36 -26.55 39.53 -10.87
C VAL A 36 -26.60 39.86 -12.35
N GLN A 37 -25.57 39.43 -13.08
CA GLN A 37 -25.54 39.51 -14.52
C GLN A 37 -26.74 38.69 -14.97
N THR A 38 -27.70 39.39 -15.57
CA THR A 38 -28.91 38.85 -16.18
C THR A 38 -28.62 37.48 -16.78
N GLN A 39 -29.27 36.44 -16.25
CA GLN A 39 -29.38 35.15 -16.94
C GLN A 39 -29.95 35.44 -18.33
N HIS A 40 -29.11 35.36 -19.36
CA HIS A 40 -29.61 35.35 -20.73
C HIS A 40 -30.49 34.12 -20.89
N ALA A 41 -31.79 34.36 -20.92
CA ALA A 41 -32.78 33.38 -21.28
C ALA A 41 -32.49 32.88 -22.70
N VAL A 42 -32.23 31.57 -22.77
CA VAL A 42 -32.63 30.63 -23.81
C VAL A 42 -32.18 30.96 -25.24
N GLY A 43 -31.32 30.09 -25.79
CA GLY A 43 -31.12 29.97 -27.23
C GLY A 43 -32.44 29.58 -27.92
N VAL A 44 -33.23 30.58 -28.27
CA VAL A 44 -34.32 30.45 -29.24
C VAL A 44 -33.67 30.56 -30.61
N ALA A 45 -33.76 29.49 -31.39
CA ALA A 45 -33.28 29.51 -32.76
C ALA A 45 -34.02 30.64 -33.53
N PRO A 46 -33.35 31.39 -34.40
CA PRO A 46 -33.99 32.38 -35.25
C PRO A 46 -35.20 31.77 -35.97
N PRO A 47 -36.25 32.55 -36.29
CA PRO A 47 -37.42 32.03 -37.00
C PRO A 47 -37.01 31.24 -38.25
N GLY A 48 -37.50 30.00 -38.38
CA GLY A 48 -37.14 29.09 -39.47
C GLY A 48 -35.86 28.26 -39.27
N HIS A 49 -35.14 28.44 -38.16
CA HIS A 49 -33.98 27.61 -37.79
C HIS A 49 -34.35 26.71 -36.62
N THR A 50 -33.82 25.49 -36.60
CA THR A 50 -33.91 24.57 -35.45
C THR A 50 -32.54 24.52 -34.78
N TYR A 51 -32.49 24.73 -33.46
CA TYR A 51 -31.24 24.57 -32.73
C TYR A 51 -30.89 23.07 -32.68
N ILE A 52 -29.93 22.65 -33.50
CA ILE A 52 -29.40 21.29 -33.45
C ILE A 52 -28.38 21.26 -32.33
N MET A 53 -28.67 20.52 -31.25
CA MET A 53 -27.66 20.28 -30.23
C MET A 53 -26.49 19.51 -30.85
N PRO A 54 -25.24 19.93 -30.59
CA PRO A 54 -24.08 19.17 -31.02
C PRO A 54 -24.13 17.74 -30.46
N GLU A 55 -23.63 16.79 -31.23
CA GLU A 55 -23.49 15.42 -30.77
C GLU A 55 -22.52 15.33 -29.59
N VAL A 56 -22.67 14.29 -28.78
CA VAL A 56 -21.74 14.03 -27.68
C VAL A 56 -20.38 13.67 -28.28
N ASN A 57 -19.34 14.42 -27.95
CA ASN A 57 -17.98 14.11 -28.40
C ASN A 57 -17.60 12.68 -27.97
N PRO A 58 -16.92 11.89 -28.82
CA PRO A 58 -16.48 10.55 -28.45
C PRO A 58 -15.37 10.61 -27.39
N LEU A 59 -15.19 9.50 -26.68
CA LEU A 59 -14.09 9.34 -25.74
C LEU A 59 -12.75 9.50 -26.46
N SER A 60 -11.86 10.28 -25.88
CA SER A 60 -10.51 10.51 -26.41
C SER A 60 -9.45 10.07 -25.39
N PRO A 61 -8.24 9.68 -25.83
CA PRO A 61 -7.17 9.32 -24.90
C PRO A 61 -6.77 10.54 -24.05
N PRO A 62 -6.45 10.35 -22.75
CA PRO A 62 -6.00 11.45 -21.93
C PRO A 62 -4.68 12.05 -22.46
N PRO A 63 -4.50 13.38 -22.39
CA PRO A 63 -3.24 14.03 -22.69
C PRO A 63 -2.09 13.50 -21.80
N ALA A 64 -0.86 13.47 -22.33
CA ALA A 64 0.30 12.93 -21.61
C ALA A 64 0.67 13.74 -20.35
N ASP A 65 0.30 15.02 -20.29
CA ASP A 65 0.52 15.97 -19.21
C ASP A 65 -0.59 15.93 -18.13
N LEU A 66 -1.65 15.15 -18.32
CA LEU A 66 -2.80 15.15 -17.42
C LEU A 66 -2.59 14.24 -16.22
N GLN A 67 -2.29 14.82 -15.06
CA GLN A 67 -2.27 14.13 -13.77
C GLN A 67 -3.43 14.57 -12.87
N LEU A 68 -4.21 13.60 -12.38
CA LEU A 68 -5.34 13.84 -11.48
C LEU A 68 -4.96 13.42 -10.06
N ILE A 69 -4.85 14.41 -9.17
CA ILE A 69 -4.63 14.17 -7.74
C ILE A 69 -5.93 14.45 -7.01
N ARG A 70 -6.41 13.48 -6.23
CA ARG A 70 -7.55 13.64 -5.34
C ARG A 70 -7.09 13.64 -3.90
N VAL A 71 -7.73 14.48 -3.09
CA VAL A 71 -7.59 14.42 -1.64
C VAL A 71 -8.20 13.10 -1.14
N SER A 72 -7.35 12.18 -0.70
CA SER A 72 -7.72 10.93 -0.06
C SER A 72 -8.06 11.15 1.43
N LYS A 73 -8.87 10.23 1.98
CA LYS A 73 -9.06 10.10 3.43
C LYS A 73 -8.15 8.95 3.91
N PRO A 74 -7.10 9.20 4.72
CA PRO A 74 -6.11 8.18 5.08
C PRO A 74 -6.71 6.91 5.69
N TRP A 75 -7.70 7.05 6.57
CA TRP A 75 -8.37 5.93 7.23
C TRP A 75 -9.27 5.09 6.31
N LYS A 76 -9.67 5.62 5.15
CA LYS A 76 -10.40 4.84 4.15
C LYS A 76 -9.50 3.79 3.49
N ILE A 77 -8.21 4.09 3.38
CA ILE A 77 -7.20 3.15 2.88
C ILE A 77 -7.07 1.97 3.85
N TYR A 78 -6.97 2.28 5.14
CA TYR A 78 -6.92 1.28 6.21
C TYR A 78 -8.10 0.31 6.17
N GLY A 79 -9.34 0.82 6.09
CA GLY A 79 -10.53 -0.05 6.01
C GLY A 79 -10.54 -0.97 4.78
N ARG A 80 -10.03 -0.49 3.64
CA ARG A 80 -9.87 -1.33 2.44
C ARG A 80 -8.81 -2.40 2.61
N MET A 81 -7.68 -2.08 3.24
CA MET A 81 -6.61 -3.03 3.54
C MET A 81 -7.09 -4.13 4.46
N LEU A 82 -7.78 -3.75 5.53
CA LEU A 82 -8.37 -4.67 6.48
C LEU A 82 -9.33 -5.65 5.79
N GLY A 83 -10.25 -5.15 4.96
CA GLY A 83 -11.14 -6.02 4.17
C GLY A 83 -10.37 -6.95 3.23
N THR A 84 -9.28 -6.47 2.63
CA THR A 84 -8.46 -7.26 1.70
C THR A 84 -7.70 -8.39 2.39
N VAL A 85 -7.11 -8.13 3.56
CA VAL A 85 -6.34 -9.17 4.28
C VAL A 85 -7.22 -10.26 4.87
N ILE A 86 -8.43 -9.92 5.36
CA ILE A 86 -9.40 -10.93 5.83
C ILE A 86 -9.71 -11.89 4.68
N VAL A 87 -10.00 -11.35 3.50
CA VAL A 87 -10.32 -12.13 2.30
C VAL A 87 -9.13 -12.95 1.83
N ALA A 88 -7.94 -12.36 1.81
CA ALA A 88 -6.70 -13.05 1.46
C ALA A 88 -6.38 -14.19 2.43
N THR A 89 -6.72 -14.05 3.71
CA THR A 89 -6.50 -15.09 4.73
C THR A 89 -7.40 -16.30 4.50
N PHE A 90 -8.70 -16.08 4.29
CA PHE A 90 -9.61 -17.18 3.89
C PHE A 90 -9.17 -17.83 2.59
N LEU A 91 -8.81 -17.02 1.60
CA LEU A 91 -8.31 -17.51 0.33
C LEU A 91 -7.05 -18.39 0.50
N ALA A 92 -6.10 -17.97 1.33
CA ALA A 92 -4.88 -18.71 1.59
C ALA A 92 -5.15 -20.07 2.23
N GLN A 93 -6.01 -20.12 3.26
CA GLN A 93 -6.36 -21.37 3.94
C GLN A 93 -7.11 -22.33 3.02
N LEU A 94 -8.05 -21.83 2.22
CA LEU A 94 -8.84 -22.65 1.30
C LEU A 94 -8.01 -23.16 0.11
N ILE A 95 -7.10 -22.35 -0.42
CA ILE A 95 -6.17 -22.80 -1.47
C ILE A 95 -5.20 -23.84 -0.92
N PHE A 96 -4.70 -23.67 0.31
CA PHE A 96 -3.81 -24.66 0.94
C PHE A 96 -4.45 -26.04 1.12
N MET A 97 -5.77 -26.11 1.33
CA MET A 97 -6.48 -27.39 1.39
C MET A 97 -6.37 -28.22 0.10
N ILE A 98 -6.10 -27.60 -1.05
CA ILE A 98 -5.96 -28.29 -2.34
C ILE A 98 -4.73 -29.22 -2.35
N PRO A 99 -3.48 -28.72 -2.22
CA PRO A 99 -2.31 -29.59 -2.16
C PRO A 99 -2.32 -30.47 -0.90
N TYR A 100 -2.87 -29.99 0.22
CA TYR A 100 -2.93 -30.77 1.46
C TYR A 100 -3.86 -31.99 1.34
N GLY A 101 -5.05 -31.83 0.76
CA GLY A 101 -5.95 -32.95 0.46
C GLY A 101 -5.31 -33.95 -0.51
N ALA A 102 -4.60 -33.47 -1.54
CA ALA A 102 -3.86 -34.34 -2.45
C ALA A 102 -2.77 -35.15 -1.72
N ALA A 103 -2.02 -34.52 -0.81
CA ALA A 103 -1.01 -35.20 -0.01
C ALA A 103 -1.61 -36.28 0.92
N LEU A 104 -2.82 -36.06 1.43
CA LEU A 104 -3.56 -37.02 2.25
C LEU A 104 -4.31 -38.09 1.45
N ASN A 105 -4.25 -38.06 0.12
CA ASN A 105 -5.12 -38.84 -0.77
C ASN A 105 -6.63 -38.63 -0.49
N ASP A 106 -7.01 -37.44 -0.05
CA ASP A 106 -8.39 -37.01 0.16
C ASP A 106 -8.83 -36.04 -0.96
N PRO A 107 -9.52 -36.55 -2.00
CA PRO A 107 -10.01 -35.71 -3.08
C PRO A 107 -11.14 -34.77 -2.62
N TYR A 108 -11.92 -35.14 -1.59
CA TYR A 108 -13.02 -34.31 -1.10
C TYR A 108 -12.50 -33.03 -0.45
N LEU A 109 -11.44 -33.14 0.35
CA LEU A 109 -10.78 -31.98 0.94
C LEU A 109 -10.24 -31.02 -0.14
N SER A 110 -9.63 -31.59 -1.17
CA SER A 110 -9.06 -30.82 -2.30
C SER A 110 -10.14 -30.07 -3.09
N ILE A 111 -11.23 -30.78 -3.44
CA ILE A 111 -12.37 -30.21 -4.16
C ILE A 111 -13.06 -29.14 -3.32
N CYS A 112 -13.27 -29.41 -2.02
CA CYS A 112 -13.88 -28.44 -1.10
C CYS A 112 -13.05 -27.15 -1.02
N GLY A 113 -11.72 -27.26 -0.85
CA GLY A 113 -10.82 -26.12 -0.85
C GLY A 113 -10.93 -25.27 -2.12
N GLY A 114 -10.90 -25.91 -3.30
CA GLY A 114 -11.02 -25.23 -4.58
C GLY A 114 -12.38 -24.53 -4.80
N VAL A 115 -13.48 -25.23 -4.55
CA VAL A 115 -14.83 -24.68 -4.72
C VAL A 115 -15.09 -23.54 -3.74
N CYS A 116 -14.69 -23.70 -2.47
CA CYS A 116 -14.87 -22.68 -1.45
C CYS A 116 -13.95 -21.47 -1.66
N ALA A 117 -12.78 -21.63 -2.30
CA ALA A 117 -11.87 -20.53 -2.60
C ALA A 117 -12.41 -19.59 -3.70
N ALA A 118 -13.18 -20.11 -4.66
CA ALA A 118 -13.69 -19.36 -5.82
C ALA A 118 -14.40 -18.02 -5.46
N PRO A 119 -15.35 -17.95 -4.50
CA PRO A 119 -15.96 -16.67 -4.12
C PRO A 119 -14.95 -15.66 -3.54
N PHE A 120 -13.91 -16.12 -2.85
CA PHE A 120 -12.87 -15.24 -2.30
C PHE A 120 -11.91 -14.73 -3.38
N VAL A 121 -11.60 -15.54 -4.41
CA VAL A 121 -10.88 -15.06 -5.60
C VAL A 121 -11.69 -13.95 -6.29
N PHE A 122 -12.99 -14.19 -6.51
CA PHE A 122 -13.88 -13.17 -7.11
C PHE A 122 -13.91 -11.90 -6.25
N LEU A 123 -14.08 -12.04 -4.94
CA LEU A 123 -14.17 -10.89 -4.04
C LEU A 123 -12.85 -10.12 -3.94
N LEU A 124 -11.70 -10.81 -3.94
CA LEU A 124 -10.39 -10.18 -4.00
C LEU A 124 -10.21 -9.38 -5.31
N THR A 125 -10.54 -9.97 -6.46
CA THR A 125 -10.47 -9.25 -7.75
C THR A 125 -11.42 -8.05 -7.79
N PHE A 126 -12.62 -8.18 -7.21
CA PHE A 126 -13.58 -7.09 -7.07
C PHE A 126 -13.07 -5.94 -6.20
N PHE A 127 -12.41 -6.22 -5.07
CA PHE A 127 -11.79 -5.20 -4.21
C PHE A 127 -10.61 -4.49 -4.88
N ARG A 128 -9.92 -5.17 -5.81
CA ARG A 128 -8.76 -4.64 -6.54
C ARG A 128 -9.10 -3.93 -7.85
N ARG A 129 -10.36 -3.86 -8.25
CA ARG A 129 -10.76 -3.21 -9.50
C ARG A 129 -10.28 -1.75 -9.55
N PRO A 130 -9.72 -1.29 -10.67
CA PRO A 130 -9.26 0.09 -10.80
C PRO A 130 -10.46 1.03 -10.72
N LYS A 131 -10.31 2.13 -9.98
CA LYS A 131 -11.29 3.22 -10.03
C LYS A 131 -11.02 4.04 -11.27
N LEU A 132 -12.06 4.20 -12.08
CA LEU A 132 -12.05 5.00 -13.29
C LEU A 132 -12.71 6.34 -12.97
N VAL A 133 -12.08 7.42 -13.40
CA VAL A 133 -12.58 8.78 -13.29
C VAL A 133 -12.89 9.25 -14.70
N HIS A 134 -14.13 9.71 -14.89
CA HIS A 134 -14.53 10.39 -16.12
C HIS A 134 -14.14 11.86 -15.99
N LEU A 135 -13.10 12.26 -16.72
CA LEU A 135 -12.68 13.66 -16.80
C LEU A 135 -13.34 14.31 -18.01
N GLN A 136 -13.93 15.48 -17.79
CA GLN A 136 -14.47 16.34 -18.84
C GLN A 136 -13.72 17.67 -18.78
N ARG A 137 -13.01 18.02 -19.87
CA ARG A 137 -12.15 19.19 -19.98
C ARG A 137 -12.65 20.09 -21.11
N ALA A 138 -12.93 21.35 -20.79
CA ALA A 138 -13.16 22.40 -21.78
C ALA A 138 -11.93 23.31 -21.80
N VAL A 139 -11.25 23.39 -22.93
CA VAL A 139 -10.06 24.24 -23.13
C VAL A 139 -10.45 25.40 -24.04
N ALA A 140 -10.01 26.62 -23.72
CA ALA A 140 -10.22 27.77 -24.60
C ALA A 140 -9.62 27.49 -25.98
N ASP A 141 -10.42 27.69 -27.02
CA ASP A 141 -10.05 27.43 -28.41
C ASP A 141 -10.89 28.34 -29.31
N ASP A 142 -10.25 29.20 -30.08
CA ASP A 142 -10.92 30.16 -30.97
C ASP A 142 -11.75 29.47 -32.07
N SER A 143 -11.40 28.21 -32.39
CA SER A 143 -12.14 27.34 -33.31
C SER A 143 -13.26 26.54 -32.63
N GLY A 144 -13.38 26.64 -31.29
CA GLY A 144 -14.34 25.89 -30.48
C GLY A 144 -15.77 26.45 -30.50
N THR A 145 -16.63 25.84 -29.69
CA THR A 145 -18.04 26.24 -29.51
C THR A 145 -18.30 26.69 -28.07
N ASN A 146 -19.37 27.46 -27.87
CA ASN A 146 -19.79 27.90 -26.53
C ASN A 146 -20.73 26.89 -25.85
N VAL A 147 -21.22 25.88 -26.58
CA VAL A 147 -22.17 24.89 -26.07
C VAL A 147 -21.68 23.50 -26.40
N HIS A 148 -21.61 22.67 -25.37
CA HIS A 148 -21.12 21.28 -25.43
C HIS A 148 -22.16 20.36 -24.82
N ARG A 149 -22.43 19.23 -25.46
CA ARG A 149 -23.35 18.22 -24.91
C ARG A 149 -22.60 17.24 -24.03
N LEU A 150 -23.11 16.98 -22.83
CA LEU A 150 -22.47 16.07 -21.88
C LEU A 150 -22.94 14.63 -22.11
N ALA A 151 -22.02 13.67 -21.99
CA ALA A 151 -22.31 12.25 -22.19
C ALA A 151 -23.30 11.67 -21.16
N MET A 152 -23.37 12.26 -19.96
CA MET A 152 -24.27 11.84 -18.87
C MET A 152 -25.61 12.60 -18.87
N GLY A 153 -25.90 13.36 -19.93
CA GLY A 153 -27.06 14.23 -20.05
C GLY A 153 -26.77 15.69 -19.65
N GLY A 154 -27.53 16.61 -20.25
CA GLY A 154 -27.34 18.05 -20.09
C GLY A 154 -26.37 18.68 -21.11
N SER A 155 -26.19 19.99 -20.99
CA SER A 155 -25.24 20.77 -21.78
C SER A 155 -24.38 21.65 -20.88
N LEU A 156 -23.12 21.83 -21.27
CA LEU A 156 -22.19 22.77 -20.69
C LEU A 156 -22.11 23.99 -21.61
N GLN A 157 -22.47 25.16 -21.10
CA GLN A 157 -22.30 26.42 -21.81
C GLN A 157 -21.11 27.18 -21.22
N THR A 158 -20.14 27.54 -22.06
CA THR A 158 -18.94 28.29 -21.67
C THR A 158 -19.04 29.74 -22.12
N PRO A 159 -18.48 30.70 -21.35
CA PRO A 159 -18.52 32.12 -21.68
C PRO A 159 -17.64 32.49 -22.89
N SER A 160 -16.60 31.69 -23.16
CA SER A 160 -15.73 31.78 -24.33
C SER A 160 -15.82 30.50 -25.17
N LYS A 161 -15.35 30.58 -26.42
CA LYS A 161 -15.26 29.40 -27.29
C LYS A 161 -14.29 28.41 -26.69
N THR A 162 -14.75 27.17 -26.55
CA THR A 162 -13.94 26.10 -25.99
C THR A 162 -14.02 24.84 -26.84
N ARG A 163 -12.95 24.06 -26.81
CA ARG A 163 -12.93 22.68 -27.28
C ARG A 163 -13.18 21.76 -26.11
N PHE A 164 -14.27 20.99 -26.19
CA PHE A 164 -14.62 20.00 -25.18
C PHE A 164 -14.03 18.64 -25.51
N ALA A 165 -13.37 18.04 -24.55
CA ALA A 165 -12.88 16.68 -24.62
C ALA A 165 -13.21 15.96 -23.32
N HIS A 166 -13.43 14.66 -23.42
CA HIS A 166 -13.62 13.82 -22.24
C HIS A 166 -12.83 12.52 -22.37
N HIS A 167 -12.35 12.08 -21.22
CA HIS A 167 -11.38 11.02 -21.09
C HIS A 167 -11.77 10.13 -19.91
N ILE A 168 -11.51 8.83 -20.03
CA ILE A 168 -11.54 7.92 -18.89
C ILE A 168 -10.10 7.74 -18.42
N VAL A 169 -9.83 8.21 -17.22
CA VAL A 169 -8.50 8.14 -16.60
C VAL A 169 -8.58 7.25 -15.37
N ARG A 170 -7.49 6.55 -15.06
CA ARG A 170 -7.40 5.79 -13.82
C ARG A 170 -7.13 6.76 -12.65
N ASP A 171 -7.66 6.44 -11.48
CA ASP A 171 -7.36 7.19 -10.26
C ASP A 171 -5.89 6.95 -9.87
N ASP A 172 -5.03 7.92 -10.19
CA ASP A 172 -3.59 7.94 -9.90
C ASP A 172 -3.25 8.77 -8.66
N SER A 173 -4.19 8.82 -7.70
CA SER A 173 -3.95 9.47 -6.41
C SER A 173 -2.68 8.93 -5.72
N LEU A 174 -1.92 9.88 -5.14
CA LEU A 174 -0.75 9.56 -4.35
C LEU A 174 -1.14 8.81 -3.07
N LEU A 175 -0.25 7.94 -2.62
CA LEU A 175 -0.42 7.19 -1.39
C LEU A 175 -0.45 8.14 -0.19
N ASP A 176 -1.57 8.16 0.54
CA ASP A 176 -1.78 9.00 1.72
C ASP A 176 -2.08 8.14 2.96
N THR A 177 -1.01 7.68 3.61
CA THR A 177 -1.12 6.83 4.81
C THR A 177 -1.43 7.65 6.06
N PRO A 178 -2.23 7.13 7.01
CA PRO A 178 -2.49 7.83 8.26
C PRO A 178 -1.18 8.11 9.01
N PRO A 179 -1.08 9.21 9.77
CA PRO A 179 0.17 9.57 10.44
C PRO A 179 0.66 8.45 11.37
N SER A 180 1.93 8.08 11.24
CA SER A 180 2.53 6.98 12.01
C SER A 180 2.35 7.14 13.53
N LYS A 181 2.51 8.37 14.05
CA LYS A 181 2.27 8.68 15.47
C LYS A 181 0.85 8.34 15.91
N THR A 182 -0.16 8.69 15.10
CA THR A 182 -1.57 8.40 15.41
C THR A 182 -1.84 6.90 15.41
N ALA A 183 -1.28 6.16 14.46
CA ALA A 183 -1.39 4.71 14.44
C ALA A 183 -0.79 4.07 15.71
N TRP A 184 0.42 4.49 16.12
CA TRP A 184 1.04 4.00 17.35
C TRP A 184 0.24 4.36 18.62
N MET A 185 -0.39 5.53 18.69
CA MET A 185 -1.27 5.88 19.82
C MET A 185 -2.50 4.97 19.89
N VAL A 186 -3.13 4.65 18.76
CA VAL A 186 -4.27 3.72 18.73
C VAL A 186 -3.82 2.33 19.18
N PHE A 187 -2.67 1.85 18.67
CA PHE A 187 -2.11 0.57 19.07
C PHE A 187 -1.78 0.50 20.58
N ALA A 188 -1.16 1.56 21.12
CA ALA A 188 -0.88 1.66 22.55
C ALA A 188 -2.17 1.65 23.40
N GLY A 189 -3.23 2.34 22.94
CA GLY A 189 -4.54 2.30 23.60
C GLY A 189 -5.14 0.90 23.64
N LEU A 190 -5.07 0.15 22.54
CA LEU A 190 -5.52 -1.25 22.48
C LEU A 190 -4.73 -2.16 23.41
N LEU A 191 -3.42 -1.96 23.51
CA LEU A 191 -2.56 -2.67 24.45
C LEU A 191 -2.94 -2.39 25.90
N VAL A 192 -3.18 -1.14 26.27
CA VAL A 192 -3.60 -0.77 27.63
C VAL A 192 -4.94 -1.42 27.98
N ILE A 193 -5.92 -1.37 27.08
CA ILE A 193 -7.23 -1.99 27.29
C ILE A 193 -7.11 -3.50 27.51
N THR A 194 -6.33 -4.19 26.69
CA THR A 194 -6.21 -5.66 26.79
C THR A 194 -5.33 -6.13 27.94
N THR A 195 -4.32 -5.33 28.31
CA THR A 195 -3.56 -5.54 29.55
C THR A 195 -4.46 -5.34 30.77
N PHE A 196 -5.35 -4.33 30.76
CA PHE A 196 -6.32 -4.12 31.83
C PHE A 196 -7.31 -5.29 31.94
N LEU A 197 -7.84 -5.78 30.81
CA LEU A 197 -8.72 -6.97 30.80
C LEU A 197 -7.98 -8.21 31.34
N THR A 198 -6.70 -8.36 31.00
CA THR A 198 -5.86 -9.45 31.53
C THR A 198 -5.63 -9.28 33.04
N GLY A 199 -5.39 -8.06 33.52
CA GLY A 199 -5.28 -7.80 34.96
C GLY A 199 -6.57 -8.10 35.72
N LEU A 200 -7.73 -7.73 35.15
CA LEU A 200 -9.04 -8.04 35.70
C LEU A 200 -9.26 -9.56 35.84
N TYR A 201 -8.74 -10.34 34.89
CA TYR A 201 -8.84 -11.80 34.90
C TYR A 201 -8.23 -12.43 36.16
N PHE A 202 -7.15 -11.86 36.69
CA PHE A 202 -6.44 -12.39 37.86
C PHE A 202 -6.96 -11.87 39.21
N THR A 203 -7.99 -11.04 39.24
CA THR A 203 -8.46 -10.42 40.49
C THR A 203 -9.34 -11.34 41.34
N SER A 204 -10.26 -12.07 40.71
CA SER A 204 -11.26 -12.92 41.36
C SER A 204 -11.96 -13.79 40.32
N GLU A 205 -12.68 -14.84 40.73
CA GLU A 205 -13.47 -15.66 39.80
C GLU A 205 -14.53 -14.83 39.04
N ALA A 206 -15.22 -13.93 39.75
CA ALA A 206 -16.16 -12.99 39.12
C ALA A 206 -15.43 -12.05 38.13
N GLY A 207 -14.25 -11.56 38.52
CA GLY A 207 -13.38 -10.76 37.65
C GLY A 207 -12.95 -11.51 36.38
N ALA A 208 -12.60 -12.79 36.51
CA ALA A 208 -12.25 -13.67 35.38
C ALA A 208 -13.42 -13.83 34.40
N ILE A 209 -14.64 -14.07 34.89
CA ILE A 209 -15.84 -14.18 34.06
C ILE A 209 -16.11 -12.85 33.33
N ILE A 210 -16.07 -11.72 34.04
CA ILE A 210 -16.28 -10.39 33.45
C ILE A 210 -15.19 -10.09 32.40
N ALA A 211 -13.93 -10.40 32.70
CA ALA A 211 -12.81 -10.21 31.79
C ALA A 211 -12.99 -11.02 30.50
N ILE A 212 -13.41 -12.28 30.58
CA ILE A 212 -13.71 -13.12 29.41
C ILE A 212 -14.85 -12.51 28.58
N LEU A 213 -15.95 -12.10 29.22
CA LEU A 213 -17.10 -11.52 28.52
C LEU A 213 -16.71 -10.22 27.79
N LEU A 214 -16.01 -9.32 28.49
CA LEU A 214 -15.51 -8.08 27.90
C LEU A 214 -14.46 -8.36 26.81
N PHE A 215 -13.63 -9.38 26.97
CA PHE A 215 -12.67 -9.78 25.97
C PHE A 215 -13.35 -10.27 24.68
N VAL A 216 -14.43 -11.04 24.77
CA VAL A 216 -15.19 -11.48 23.59
C VAL A 216 -15.88 -10.31 22.89
N ILE A 217 -16.49 -9.38 23.64
CA ILE A 217 -17.27 -8.27 23.09
C ILE A 217 -16.38 -7.13 22.57
N ILE A 218 -15.30 -6.83 23.29
CA ILE A 218 -14.43 -5.67 23.04
C ILE A 218 -13.06 -6.12 22.55
N GLY A 219 -12.39 -7.03 23.27
CA GLY A 219 -11.03 -7.47 22.98
C GLY A 219 -10.85 -8.04 21.58
N ILE A 220 -11.65 -9.05 21.21
CA ILE A 220 -11.57 -9.72 19.91
C ILE A 220 -11.83 -8.73 18.77
N PRO A 221 -12.95 -7.98 18.71
CA PRO A 221 -13.15 -6.99 17.66
C PRO A 221 -12.07 -5.91 17.62
N ALA A 222 -11.65 -5.40 18.78
CA ALA A 222 -10.67 -4.32 18.85
C ALA A 222 -9.30 -4.76 18.31
N TRP A 223 -8.90 -6.00 18.53
CA TRP A 223 -7.67 -6.56 17.98
C TRP A 223 -7.78 -7.07 16.55
N LEU A 224 -8.94 -7.60 16.15
CA LEU A 224 -9.23 -7.87 14.73
C LEU A 224 -9.21 -6.60 13.88
N LEU A 225 -9.45 -5.44 14.48
CA LEU A 225 -9.12 -4.17 13.85
C LEU A 225 -7.62 -3.88 14.05
N GLY A 226 -7.15 -3.91 15.29
CA GLY A 226 -5.82 -3.48 15.73
C GLY A 226 -4.60 -4.18 15.14
N PHE A 227 -4.71 -5.44 14.70
CA PHE A 227 -3.56 -6.25 14.27
C PHE A 227 -2.80 -5.66 13.08
N SER A 228 -3.49 -4.88 12.25
CA SER A 228 -2.94 -4.25 11.05
C SER A 228 -2.41 -2.83 11.31
N ILE A 229 -2.67 -2.25 12.49
CA ILE A 229 -2.24 -0.88 12.83
C ILE A 229 -0.71 -0.74 12.83
N PRO A 230 0.09 -1.65 13.41
CA PRO A 230 1.54 -1.57 13.32
C PRO A 230 2.04 -1.64 11.88
N VAL A 231 1.43 -2.49 11.04
CA VAL A 231 1.75 -2.59 9.61
C VAL A 231 1.57 -1.24 8.93
N VAL A 232 0.44 -0.57 9.16
CA VAL A 232 0.18 0.77 8.62
C VAL A 232 1.12 1.82 9.20
N ALA A 233 1.46 1.73 10.49
CA ALA A 233 2.40 2.65 11.13
C ALA A 233 3.80 2.56 10.51
N TRP A 234 4.29 1.34 10.26
CA TRP A 234 5.56 1.05 9.59
C TRP A 234 5.54 1.48 8.13
N TRP A 235 4.44 1.19 7.43
CA TRP A 235 4.28 1.57 6.03
C TRP A 235 4.28 3.09 5.85
N SER A 236 3.57 3.81 6.74
CA SER A 236 3.57 5.27 6.76
C SER A 236 4.95 5.84 7.06
N TRP A 237 5.65 5.27 8.04
CA TRP A 237 6.98 5.68 8.41
C TRP A 237 7.98 5.53 7.26
N CYS A 238 7.99 4.36 6.59
CA CYS A 238 8.88 4.09 5.47
C CYS A 238 8.59 5.00 4.27
N THR A 239 7.32 5.13 3.88
CA THR A 239 6.92 5.98 2.74
C THR A 239 7.33 7.44 2.95
N ARG A 240 7.10 7.99 4.16
CA ARG A 240 7.49 9.37 4.48
C ARG A 240 9.00 9.56 4.57
N ARG A 241 9.75 8.55 5.03
CA ARG A 241 11.22 8.59 5.11
C ARG A 241 11.90 8.54 3.75
N LEU A 242 11.36 7.75 2.82
CA LEU A 242 11.92 7.62 1.47
C LEU A 242 11.54 8.79 0.57
N GLY A 243 10.44 9.50 0.84
CA GLY A 243 10.02 10.67 0.08
C GLY A 243 9.60 10.38 -1.36
N LEU A 244 9.37 9.11 -1.72
CA LEU A 244 9.05 8.70 -3.09
C LEU A 244 7.57 8.93 -3.42
N HIS A 245 7.31 9.62 -4.52
CA HIS A 245 5.96 9.73 -5.07
C HIS A 245 5.48 8.36 -5.51
N THR A 246 4.49 7.83 -4.79
CA THR A 246 4.01 6.46 -5.00
C THR A 246 2.52 6.50 -5.22
N ARG A 247 2.06 5.93 -6.34
CA ARG A 247 0.64 5.79 -6.60
C ARG A 247 0.04 4.82 -5.60
N GLN A 248 -1.11 5.20 -5.03
CA GLN A 248 -1.78 4.36 -4.04
C GLN A 248 -2.04 2.94 -4.56
N ARG A 249 -2.48 2.82 -5.82
CA ARG A 249 -2.77 1.53 -6.45
C ARG A 249 -1.56 0.60 -6.51
N GLU A 250 -0.39 1.13 -6.86
CA GLU A 250 0.86 0.37 -6.94
C GLU A 250 1.23 -0.15 -5.56
N ALA A 251 1.26 0.76 -4.58
CA ALA A 251 1.62 0.42 -3.21
C ALA A 251 0.68 -0.63 -2.60
N GLU A 252 -0.62 -0.51 -2.84
CA GLU A 252 -1.58 -1.54 -2.42
C GLU A 252 -1.40 -2.87 -3.16
N SER A 253 -0.96 -2.85 -4.43
CA SER A 253 -0.71 -4.07 -5.19
C SER A 253 0.50 -4.82 -4.63
N TRP A 254 1.54 -4.11 -4.23
CA TRP A 254 2.71 -4.70 -3.56
C TRP A 254 2.32 -5.30 -2.20
N LEU A 255 1.46 -4.62 -1.43
CA LEU A 255 0.98 -5.13 -0.15
C LEU A 255 0.16 -6.42 -0.33
N VAL A 256 -0.73 -6.45 -1.31
CA VAL A 256 -1.53 -7.65 -1.63
C VAL A 256 -0.68 -8.78 -2.16
N ALA A 257 0.33 -8.48 -2.97
CA ALA A 257 1.30 -9.48 -3.40
C ALA A 257 2.04 -10.12 -2.22
N GLY A 258 2.38 -9.35 -1.20
CA GLY A 258 2.87 -9.88 0.08
C GLY A 258 1.91 -10.89 0.70
N MET A 259 0.63 -10.55 0.81
CA MET A 259 -0.39 -11.47 1.33
C MET A 259 -0.48 -12.75 0.47
N LEU A 260 -0.50 -12.61 -0.85
CA LEU A 260 -0.60 -13.76 -1.76
C LEU A 260 0.66 -14.64 -1.75
N SER A 261 1.83 -14.07 -1.46
CA SER A 261 3.07 -14.82 -1.32
C SER A 261 3.07 -15.77 -0.10
N ALA A 262 2.17 -15.55 0.87
CA ALA A 262 1.98 -16.46 1.99
C ALA A 262 1.35 -17.81 1.59
N ILE A 263 0.63 -17.87 0.47
CA ILE A 263 -0.03 -19.10 0.01
C ILE A 263 0.99 -20.20 -0.37
N PRO A 264 1.94 -19.95 -1.30
CA PRO A 264 2.98 -20.94 -1.58
C PRO A 264 3.90 -21.16 -0.38
N ALA A 265 4.18 -20.13 0.43
CA ALA A 265 5.01 -20.29 1.62
C ALA A 265 4.36 -21.22 2.66
N LEU A 266 3.04 -21.09 2.90
CA LEU A 266 2.28 -21.99 3.77
C LEU A 266 2.32 -23.44 3.25
N THR A 267 2.23 -23.64 1.94
CA THR A 267 2.33 -24.97 1.33
C THR A 267 3.73 -25.57 1.52
N ILE A 268 4.78 -24.75 1.39
CA ILE A 268 6.15 -25.19 1.62
C ILE A 268 6.34 -25.56 3.09
N ASN A 269 5.98 -24.67 4.01
CA ASN A 269 6.29 -24.79 5.43
C ASN A 269 5.46 -25.85 6.14
N SER A 270 4.19 -25.99 5.77
CA SER A 270 3.25 -26.86 6.49
C SER A 270 3.02 -28.21 5.81
N MET A 271 3.58 -28.44 4.62
CA MET A 271 3.36 -29.69 3.88
C MET A 271 4.62 -30.19 3.20
N ILE A 272 5.19 -29.44 2.25
CA ILE A 272 6.31 -29.95 1.44
C ILE A 272 7.55 -30.22 2.30
N PHE A 273 7.93 -29.26 3.14
CA PHE A 273 9.13 -29.38 3.96
C PHE A 273 9.00 -30.50 5.01
N PRO A 274 7.94 -30.59 5.83
CA PRO A 274 7.81 -31.69 6.79
C PRO A 274 7.81 -33.07 6.14
N ILE A 275 7.15 -33.25 4.99
CA ILE A 275 7.13 -34.53 4.27
C ILE A 275 8.55 -34.92 3.82
N ILE A 276 9.31 -33.98 3.23
CA ILE A 276 10.66 -34.28 2.73
C ILE A 276 11.63 -34.46 3.89
N ALA A 277 11.60 -33.57 4.88
CA ALA A 277 12.51 -33.60 6.02
C ALA A 277 12.28 -34.84 6.90
N GLY A 278 11.03 -35.27 7.07
CA GLY A 278 10.67 -36.47 7.83
C GLY A 278 11.19 -37.79 7.23
N ILE A 279 11.64 -37.79 5.98
CA ILE A 279 12.33 -38.95 5.38
C ILE A 279 13.75 -39.12 5.96
N PHE A 280 14.38 -38.01 6.37
CA PHE A 280 15.79 -37.97 6.77
C PHE A 280 16.00 -37.74 8.27
N PHE A 281 15.04 -37.09 8.92
CA PHE A 281 15.15 -36.63 10.30
C PHE A 281 14.01 -37.15 11.16
N SER A 282 14.21 -37.22 12.48
CA SER A 282 13.14 -37.53 13.43
C SER A 282 12.13 -36.38 13.52
N ASP A 283 10.90 -36.69 13.93
CA ASP A 283 9.82 -35.70 14.09
C ASP A 283 10.26 -34.49 14.94
N TYR A 284 10.97 -34.74 16.05
CA TYR A 284 11.53 -33.70 16.89
C TYR A 284 12.49 -32.76 16.14
N VAL A 285 13.39 -33.30 15.30
CA VAL A 285 14.31 -32.48 14.51
C VAL A 285 13.56 -31.72 13.42
N VAL A 286 12.54 -32.32 12.80
CA VAL A 286 11.69 -31.64 11.81
C VAL A 286 10.98 -30.45 12.45
N GLU A 287 10.43 -30.61 13.66
CA GLU A 287 9.80 -29.53 14.42
C GLU A 287 10.75 -28.36 14.68
N LEU A 288 12.02 -28.63 14.98
CA LEU A 288 13.04 -27.59 15.13
C LEU A 288 13.43 -26.94 13.79
N LEU A 289 13.49 -27.71 12.71
CA LEU A 289 13.90 -27.19 11.40
C LEU A 289 12.81 -26.38 10.69
N MET A 290 11.54 -26.59 11.00
CA MET A 290 10.43 -25.83 10.42
C MET A 290 10.58 -24.31 10.62
N PRO A 291 10.69 -23.77 11.85
CA PRO A 291 10.85 -22.33 12.06
C PRO A 291 12.25 -21.83 11.68
N VAL A 292 13.29 -22.65 11.78
CA VAL A 292 14.69 -22.20 11.61
C VAL A 292 15.17 -22.26 10.16
N VAL A 293 14.65 -23.21 9.38
CA VAL A 293 15.09 -23.45 7.99
C VAL A 293 13.93 -23.28 7.03
N SER A 294 12.83 -24.01 7.23
CA SER A 294 11.72 -23.98 6.26
C SER A 294 11.14 -22.59 6.12
N ALA A 295 10.74 -21.97 7.24
CA ALA A 295 10.10 -20.65 7.22
C ALA A 295 11.00 -19.58 6.58
N PRO A 296 12.28 -19.41 6.99
CA PRO A 296 13.18 -18.45 6.34
C PRO A 296 13.35 -18.69 4.84
N PHE A 297 13.59 -19.93 4.40
CA PHE A 297 13.76 -20.20 2.98
C PHE A 297 12.45 -20.06 2.20
N GLY A 298 11.40 -20.76 2.62
CA GLY A 298 10.11 -20.78 1.96
C GLY A 298 9.50 -19.39 1.84
N GLU A 299 9.49 -18.63 2.93
CA GLU A 299 8.86 -17.31 2.96
C GLU A 299 9.66 -16.26 2.20
N GLU A 300 10.97 -16.14 2.43
CA GLU A 300 11.77 -15.10 1.76
C GLU A 300 11.92 -15.35 0.26
N ILE A 301 11.98 -16.62 -0.18
CA ILE A 301 11.94 -16.95 -1.62
C ILE A 301 10.60 -16.55 -2.22
N CYS A 302 9.48 -16.95 -1.59
CA CYS A 302 8.15 -16.62 -2.10
C CYS A 302 7.94 -15.10 -2.18
N LYS A 303 8.28 -14.37 -1.12
CA LYS A 303 8.22 -12.90 -1.11
C LYS A 303 9.13 -12.30 -2.17
N GLY A 304 10.37 -12.79 -2.31
CA GLY A 304 11.33 -12.34 -3.32
C GLY A 304 10.83 -12.51 -4.75
N LEU A 305 10.14 -13.62 -5.06
CA LEU A 305 9.51 -13.84 -6.36
C LEU A 305 8.41 -12.81 -6.65
N PHE A 306 7.61 -12.45 -5.65
CA PHE A 306 6.61 -11.40 -5.80
C PHE A 306 7.24 -10.00 -5.94
N VAL A 307 8.36 -9.72 -5.28
CA VAL A 307 9.14 -8.50 -5.52
C VAL A 307 9.63 -8.46 -6.97
N LEU A 308 10.14 -9.58 -7.48
CA LEU A 308 10.59 -9.71 -8.87
C LEU A 308 9.44 -9.50 -9.88
N ALA A 309 8.22 -9.92 -9.55
CA ALA A 309 7.04 -9.68 -10.39
C ALA A 309 6.73 -8.18 -10.59
N PHE A 310 7.24 -7.30 -9.71
CA PHE A 310 7.16 -5.84 -9.82
C PHE A 310 8.47 -5.19 -10.28
N ALA A 311 9.39 -5.94 -10.89
CA ALA A 311 10.64 -5.40 -11.43
C ALA A 311 10.43 -4.19 -12.37
N SER A 312 9.33 -4.18 -13.13
CA SER A 312 8.98 -3.05 -14.01
C SER A 312 8.65 -1.75 -13.27
N SER A 313 8.31 -1.82 -11.98
CA SER A 313 8.03 -0.66 -11.12
C SER A 313 9.26 -0.22 -10.32
N ILE A 314 10.39 -0.90 -10.48
CA ILE A 314 11.64 -0.66 -9.75
C ILE A 314 12.67 -0.07 -10.71
N ASP A 315 13.01 1.18 -10.48
CA ASP A 315 14.01 1.96 -11.22
C ASP A 315 15.30 2.19 -10.42
N THR A 316 15.16 2.36 -9.11
CA THR A 316 16.24 2.74 -8.18
C THR A 316 16.33 1.77 -7.00
N PRO A 317 17.47 1.71 -6.28
CA PRO A 317 17.61 0.96 -5.04
C PRO A 317 16.60 1.38 -3.97
N LYS A 318 16.25 2.69 -3.91
CA LYS A 318 15.24 3.25 -3.01
C LYS A 318 13.85 2.70 -3.32
N ARG A 319 13.46 2.73 -4.60
CA ARG A 319 12.18 2.17 -5.06
C ARG A 319 12.12 0.66 -4.85
N GLY A 320 13.23 -0.04 -5.12
CA GLY A 320 13.38 -1.47 -4.85
C GLY A 320 13.15 -1.79 -3.38
N PHE A 321 13.78 -1.04 -2.46
CA PHE A 321 13.53 -1.17 -1.02
C PHE A 321 12.07 -0.94 -0.67
N GLN A 322 11.43 0.12 -1.21
CA GLN A 322 10.03 0.42 -0.95
C GLN A 322 9.08 -0.72 -1.37
N VAL A 323 9.30 -1.29 -2.55
CA VAL A 323 8.52 -2.43 -3.06
C VAL A 323 8.71 -3.64 -2.14
N GLY A 324 9.97 -4.02 -1.88
CA GLY A 324 10.31 -5.14 -1.00
C GLY A 324 9.74 -4.98 0.41
N PHE A 325 9.90 -3.80 1.00
CA PHE A 325 9.37 -3.47 2.32
C PHE A 325 7.85 -3.60 2.37
N THR A 326 7.15 -3.12 1.34
CA THR A 326 5.69 -3.23 1.26
C THR A 326 5.20 -4.66 1.04
N VAL A 327 5.91 -5.47 0.23
CA VAL A 327 5.63 -6.91 0.09
C VAL A 327 5.82 -7.63 1.42
N GLY A 328 6.92 -7.37 2.13
CA GLY A 328 7.20 -7.96 3.45
C GLY A 328 6.12 -7.61 4.49
N LEU A 329 5.67 -6.35 4.50
CA LEU A 329 4.55 -5.92 5.34
C LEU A 329 3.23 -6.64 5.02
N GLY A 330 2.96 -6.88 3.73
CA GLY A 330 1.77 -7.60 3.29
C GLY A 330 1.74 -9.04 3.78
N PHE A 331 2.89 -9.73 3.70
CA PHE A 331 3.07 -11.07 4.23
C PHE A 331 2.85 -11.08 5.75
N ALA A 332 3.55 -10.20 6.47
CA ALA A 332 3.45 -10.08 7.93
C ALA A 332 2.02 -9.80 8.39
N MET A 333 1.24 -9.04 7.62
CA MET A 333 -0.14 -8.72 7.96
C MET A 333 -1.05 -9.96 7.90
N LEU A 334 -0.90 -10.82 6.88
CA LEU A 334 -1.67 -12.06 6.79
C LEU A 334 -1.23 -13.05 7.86
N GLU A 335 0.08 -13.23 8.01
CA GLU A 335 0.66 -14.12 9.01
C GLU A 335 0.24 -13.74 10.43
N ASN A 336 0.34 -12.45 10.79
CA ASN A 336 -0.09 -11.95 12.10
C ASN A 336 -1.58 -12.20 12.37
N LEU A 337 -2.44 -12.07 11.35
CA LEU A 337 -3.86 -12.37 11.51
C LEU A 337 -4.09 -13.86 11.83
N ILE A 338 -3.38 -14.78 11.17
CA ILE A 338 -3.48 -16.21 11.45
C ILE A 338 -3.05 -16.51 12.90
N TYR A 339 -1.91 -15.97 13.34
CA TYR A 339 -1.43 -16.18 14.70
C TYR A 339 -2.41 -15.62 15.74
N ILE A 340 -2.90 -14.39 15.55
CA ILE A 340 -3.87 -13.78 16.48
C ILE A 340 -5.17 -14.60 16.53
N LEU A 341 -5.70 -15.03 15.38
CA LEU A 341 -6.89 -15.89 15.34
C LEU A 341 -6.65 -17.22 16.08
N SER A 342 -5.52 -17.89 15.83
CA SER A 342 -5.18 -19.14 16.50
C SER A 342 -5.04 -18.96 18.03
N SER A 343 -4.46 -17.84 18.47
CA SER A 343 -4.27 -17.55 19.90
C SER A 343 -5.57 -17.28 20.66
N THR A 344 -6.69 -17.02 19.95
CA THR A 344 -8.02 -16.83 20.56
C THR A 344 -8.46 -18.08 21.32
N PHE A 345 -8.07 -19.27 20.85
CA PHE A 345 -8.37 -20.54 21.53
C PHE A 345 -7.57 -20.74 22.82
N GLY A 346 -6.46 -20.03 23.01
CA GLY A 346 -5.66 -20.02 24.25
C GLY A 346 -6.17 -19.04 25.31
N GLY A 347 -7.30 -18.36 25.06
CA GLY A 347 -7.91 -17.41 25.99
C GLY A 347 -7.28 -16.00 25.96
N PRO A 348 -7.76 -15.09 26.84
CA PRO A 348 -7.39 -13.67 26.81
C PRO A 348 -5.89 -13.39 26.96
N ILE A 349 -5.18 -14.21 27.75
CA ILE A 349 -3.75 -14.07 28.02
C ILE A 349 -2.94 -14.42 26.77
N ALA A 350 -3.14 -15.61 26.22
CA ALA A 350 -2.43 -16.09 25.03
C ALA A 350 -2.65 -15.13 23.85
N PHE A 351 -3.88 -14.64 23.70
CA PHE A 351 -4.22 -13.67 22.68
C PHE A 351 -3.51 -12.33 22.85
N THR A 352 -3.58 -11.72 24.04
CA THR A 352 -2.95 -10.41 24.31
C THR A 352 -1.44 -10.48 24.13
N LEU A 353 -0.81 -11.55 24.62
CA LEU A 353 0.63 -11.77 24.49
C LEU A 353 1.06 -12.00 23.04
N THR A 354 0.37 -12.87 22.30
CA THR A 354 0.64 -13.12 20.88
C THR A 354 0.54 -11.82 20.10
N ALA A 355 -0.51 -11.04 20.34
CA ALA A 355 -0.76 -9.81 19.63
C ALA A 355 0.27 -8.71 19.96
N LEU A 356 0.79 -8.66 21.19
CA LEU A 356 1.91 -7.78 21.57
C LEU A 356 3.22 -8.19 20.91
N VAL A 357 3.61 -9.47 21.04
CA VAL A 357 4.88 -9.99 20.53
C VAL A 357 4.94 -9.86 19.00
N ARG A 358 3.87 -10.22 18.30
CA ARG A 358 3.83 -10.12 16.84
C ARG A 358 3.61 -8.69 16.35
N GLY A 359 2.77 -7.90 17.03
CA GLY A 359 2.47 -6.53 16.66
C GLY A 359 3.67 -5.58 16.75
N ILE A 360 4.55 -5.78 17.72
CA ILE A 360 5.78 -4.97 17.88
C ILE A 360 6.98 -5.66 17.23
N GLY A 361 6.99 -6.99 17.21
CA GLY A 361 8.20 -7.77 16.96
C GLY A 361 8.46 -8.15 15.50
N SER A 362 7.72 -9.12 14.97
CA SER A 362 8.07 -9.76 13.70
C SER A 362 7.78 -8.89 12.46
N ILE A 363 6.82 -7.96 12.56
CA ILE A 363 6.41 -7.08 11.45
C ILE A 363 7.58 -6.28 10.84
N PRO A 364 8.37 -5.50 11.60
CA PRO A 364 9.52 -4.80 11.04
C PRO A 364 10.55 -5.77 10.44
N GLY A 365 10.76 -6.95 11.04
CA GLY A 365 11.65 -7.98 10.52
C GLY A 365 11.32 -8.35 9.08
N HIS A 366 10.10 -8.82 8.82
CA HIS A 366 9.67 -9.21 7.47
C HIS A 366 9.79 -8.06 6.46
N ALA A 367 9.47 -6.84 6.87
CA ALA A 367 9.57 -5.65 6.03
C ALA A 367 11.03 -5.33 5.67
N PHE A 368 11.94 -5.34 6.63
CA PHE A 368 13.36 -5.06 6.39
C PHE A 368 14.04 -6.15 5.57
N TRP A 369 13.84 -7.43 5.91
CA TRP A 369 14.45 -8.56 5.19
C TRP A 369 14.04 -8.56 3.71
N THR A 370 12.74 -8.48 3.43
CA THR A 370 12.23 -8.42 2.05
C THR A 370 12.65 -7.12 1.35
N GLY A 371 12.76 -6.02 2.11
CA GLY A 371 13.30 -4.75 1.64
C GLY A 371 14.72 -4.87 1.09
N LEU A 372 15.60 -5.65 1.73
CA LEU A 372 16.97 -5.89 1.26
C LEU A 372 17.00 -6.64 -0.09
N THR A 373 16.14 -7.64 -0.26
CA THR A 373 15.95 -8.32 -1.56
C THR A 373 15.54 -7.32 -2.63
N GLY A 374 14.59 -6.43 -2.31
CA GLY A 374 14.15 -5.36 -3.19
C GLY A 374 15.24 -4.34 -3.53
N THR A 375 16.05 -3.91 -2.56
CA THR A 375 17.20 -3.02 -2.79
C THR A 375 18.22 -3.64 -3.74
N GLY A 376 18.54 -4.92 -3.53
CA GLY A 376 19.45 -5.67 -4.39
C GLY A 376 18.95 -5.75 -5.83
N LEU A 377 17.65 -5.98 -6.02
CA LEU A 377 17.01 -5.97 -7.33
C LEU A 377 17.06 -4.58 -7.97
N GLY A 378 16.74 -3.52 -7.22
CA GLY A 378 16.77 -2.15 -7.74
C GLY A 378 18.17 -1.72 -8.18
N TRP A 379 19.20 -2.08 -7.42
CA TRP A 379 20.59 -1.81 -7.81
C TRP A 379 20.98 -2.56 -9.10
N TYR A 380 20.56 -3.81 -9.22
CA TYR A 380 20.82 -4.64 -10.40
C TYR A 380 20.13 -4.09 -11.66
N LEU A 381 18.85 -3.70 -11.54
CA LEU A 381 18.08 -3.13 -12.66
C LEU A 381 18.61 -1.77 -13.09
N MET A 382 18.98 -0.90 -12.14
CA MET A 382 19.59 0.40 -12.43
C MET A 382 20.91 0.24 -13.20
N LYS A 383 21.80 -0.64 -12.74
CA LYS A 383 23.06 -0.95 -13.44
C LYS A 383 22.84 -1.53 -14.83
N ARG A 384 21.88 -2.43 -14.96
CA ARG A 384 21.53 -3.03 -16.25
C ARG A 384 21.04 -1.96 -17.22
N LYS A 385 20.14 -1.09 -16.78
CA LYS A 385 19.61 0.01 -17.59
C LYS A 385 20.72 0.95 -18.07
N ALA A 386 21.61 1.39 -17.17
CA ALA A 386 22.74 2.25 -17.54
C ALA A 386 23.67 1.59 -18.57
N ARG A 387 23.95 0.29 -18.42
CA ARG A 387 24.74 -0.46 -19.41
C ARG A 387 24.03 -0.60 -20.75
N ASP A 388 22.73 -0.86 -20.73
CA ASP A 388 21.94 -1.01 -21.95
C ASP A 388 21.85 0.35 -22.70
N GLU A 389 21.72 1.47 -21.98
CA GLU A 389 21.80 2.83 -22.53
C GLU A 389 23.18 3.15 -23.14
N GLN A 390 24.27 2.82 -22.43
CA GLN A 390 25.63 2.99 -22.94
C GLN A 390 25.87 2.16 -24.21
N ASN A 391 25.40 0.92 -24.25
CA ASN A 391 25.54 0.06 -25.43
C ASN A 391 24.75 0.61 -26.63
N MET A 392 23.56 1.17 -26.41
CA MET A 392 22.77 1.81 -27.46
C MET A 392 23.44 3.08 -28.00
N GLN A 393 24.08 3.87 -27.14
CA GLN A 393 24.88 5.03 -27.57
C GLN A 393 26.03 4.60 -28.49
N ILE A 394 26.79 3.57 -28.09
CA ILE A 394 27.91 3.04 -28.90
C ILE A 394 27.41 2.52 -30.25
N LEU A 395 26.26 1.83 -30.28
CA LEU A 395 25.67 1.33 -31.53
C LEU A 395 25.24 2.47 -32.46
N ASN A 396 24.61 3.52 -31.92
CA ASN A 396 24.23 4.69 -32.71
C ASN A 396 25.47 5.42 -33.26
N GLU A 397 26.52 5.58 -32.46
CA GLU A 397 27.80 6.17 -32.91
C GLU A 397 28.52 5.34 -33.99
N MET A 398 28.27 4.02 -34.06
CA MET A 398 28.85 3.13 -35.08
C MET A 398 28.03 3.09 -36.38
N ASP A 399 26.73 3.35 -36.32
CA ASP A 399 25.82 3.36 -37.48
C ASP A 399 25.74 4.75 -38.15
N GLU A 400 26.25 5.79 -37.48
CA GLU A 400 26.40 7.13 -38.06
C GLU A 400 27.58 7.16 -39.06
N THR A 401 27.24 7.25 -40.36
CA THR A 401 28.20 7.65 -41.40
C THR A 401 28.72 9.07 -41.13
N PRO A 402 29.97 9.42 -41.49
CA PRO A 402 30.63 10.69 -41.12
C PRO A 402 29.94 12.00 -41.58
N GLU A 403 28.81 11.92 -42.30
CA GLU A 403 28.10 13.08 -42.85
C GLU A 403 26.95 13.59 -41.98
N ASP A 404 26.51 12.86 -40.95
CA ASP A 404 25.42 13.29 -40.05
C ASP A 404 25.92 13.66 -38.64
N GLN A 405 27.04 14.38 -38.55
CA GLN A 405 27.32 15.16 -37.33
C GLN A 405 26.22 16.21 -37.17
N GLN A 406 25.21 15.88 -36.37
CA GLN A 406 24.13 16.80 -35.99
C GLN A 406 24.75 18.09 -35.44
N LEU A 407 24.60 19.17 -36.22
CA LEU A 407 24.88 20.52 -35.80
C LEU A 407 24.01 20.83 -34.57
N GLU A 408 24.62 20.78 -33.38
CA GLU A 408 24.01 21.22 -32.13
C GLU A 408 23.82 22.74 -32.20
N TRP A 409 22.60 23.20 -32.47
CA TRP A 409 22.27 24.62 -32.53
C TRP A 409 22.34 25.25 -31.13
N LYS A 410 23.45 25.91 -30.82
CA LYS A 410 23.60 26.72 -29.60
C LYS A 410 23.29 28.18 -29.87
N LEU A 411 22.38 28.75 -29.09
CA LEU A 411 21.99 30.16 -29.20
C LEU A 411 23.12 31.03 -28.60
N LEU A 412 23.69 31.91 -29.41
CA LEU A 412 24.69 32.89 -29.00
C LEU A 412 24.00 34.22 -28.70
N ASP A 413 24.34 34.83 -27.56
CA ASP A 413 23.90 36.19 -27.27
C ASP A 413 24.62 37.18 -28.23
N PRO A 414 23.89 37.97 -29.03
CA PRO A 414 24.48 38.85 -30.04
C PRO A 414 25.40 39.94 -29.49
N LYS A 415 25.34 40.25 -28.18
CA LYS A 415 26.16 41.31 -27.57
C LYS A 415 27.38 40.80 -26.80
N SER A 416 27.32 39.59 -26.26
CA SER A 416 28.37 39.04 -25.40
C SER A 416 29.16 37.91 -26.06
N GLY A 417 28.61 37.24 -27.09
CA GLY A 417 29.27 36.13 -27.77
C GLY A 417 29.38 34.84 -26.96
N GLU A 418 28.71 34.77 -25.80
CA GLU A 418 28.65 33.57 -24.98
C GLU A 418 27.40 32.72 -25.31
N PHE A 419 27.49 31.42 -25.05
CA PHE A 419 26.40 30.47 -25.25
C PHE A 419 25.34 30.64 -24.15
N VAL A 420 24.10 30.90 -24.55
CA VAL A 420 22.98 31.05 -23.59
C VAL A 420 22.48 29.67 -23.20
N GLY A 421 22.62 29.31 -21.91
CA GLY A 421 21.92 28.15 -21.33
C GLY A 421 22.76 27.12 -20.56
N SER A 422 24.01 27.41 -20.19
CA SER A 422 24.82 26.46 -19.40
C SER A 422 24.91 26.83 -17.92
N GLU A 423 23.82 26.76 -17.16
CA GLU A 423 23.89 26.75 -15.68
C GLU A 423 22.80 25.88 -15.01
N SER A 424 23.27 24.85 -14.29
CA SER A 424 22.77 24.23 -13.03
C SER A 424 21.33 23.66 -12.90
N PRO A 425 21.17 22.42 -12.40
CA PRO A 425 19.88 21.77 -12.14
C PRO A 425 19.26 22.17 -10.77
N GLU A 426 19.20 23.46 -10.44
CA GLU A 426 18.69 23.92 -9.13
C GLU A 426 17.32 24.58 -9.13
N GLN A 427 16.61 24.61 -10.26
CA GLN A 427 15.24 25.13 -10.30
C GLN A 427 14.27 24.09 -10.82
N ALA A 428 14.02 23.07 -9.99
CA ALA A 428 12.83 22.26 -10.10
C ALA A 428 11.62 23.18 -9.79
N VAL A 429 10.96 23.62 -10.85
CA VAL A 429 9.70 24.37 -10.82
C VAL A 429 8.71 23.62 -9.93
N VAL A 430 8.42 24.20 -8.77
CA VAL A 430 7.38 23.73 -7.86
C VAL A 430 6.07 23.74 -8.64
N ALA A 431 5.44 22.56 -8.77
CA ALA A 431 4.18 22.44 -9.49
C ALA A 431 3.13 23.43 -8.93
N PRO A 432 2.27 24.04 -9.77
CA PRO A 432 1.20 24.95 -9.33
C PRO A 432 0.23 24.32 -8.31
N ALA A 433 0.21 22.99 -8.24
CA ALA A 433 -0.56 22.24 -7.25
C ALA A 433 -0.08 22.49 -5.80
N THR A 434 1.18 22.86 -5.60
CA THR A 434 1.75 23.13 -4.27
C THR A 434 1.28 24.48 -3.71
N GLU A 435 1.03 25.45 -4.59
CA GLU A 435 0.57 26.80 -4.24
C GLU A 435 -0.94 26.82 -3.92
N LEU A 436 -1.72 25.97 -4.60
CA LEU A 436 -3.16 25.81 -4.40
C LEU A 436 -3.56 25.06 -3.11
N LEU A 437 -2.63 24.33 -2.49
CA LEU A 437 -2.92 23.45 -1.34
C LEU A 437 -2.79 24.11 0.04
N GLY A 438 -2.26 25.35 0.12
CA GLY A 438 -2.27 26.19 1.31
C GLY A 438 -1.56 25.64 2.57
N GLU A 439 -1.28 26.53 3.52
CA GLU A 439 -0.58 26.27 4.80
C GLU A 439 -1.20 25.16 5.67
N PHE A 440 -2.39 24.66 5.36
CA PHE A 440 -3.09 23.64 6.13
C PHE A 440 -2.53 22.21 5.98
N ARG A 441 -1.55 21.98 5.09
CA ARG A 441 -1.00 20.64 4.79
C ARG A 441 0.52 20.53 4.71
N LEU A 442 1.25 21.52 5.21
CA LEU A 442 2.72 21.54 5.20
C LEU A 442 3.44 20.28 5.76
N PRO A 443 2.88 19.44 6.68
CA PRO A 443 3.59 18.22 7.10
C PRO A 443 3.63 17.09 6.05
N LEU A 444 2.94 17.22 4.91
CA LEU A 444 2.87 16.18 3.85
C LEU A 444 3.88 16.41 2.71
N LEU A 445 4.42 17.62 2.59
CA LEU A 445 5.26 18.04 1.46
C LEU A 445 6.55 18.72 1.91
N GLU A 446 6.83 18.86 3.21
CA GLU A 446 8.21 19.07 3.62
C GLU A 446 8.98 17.79 3.29
N PRO A 447 9.86 17.76 2.26
CA PRO A 447 10.90 16.75 2.25
C PRO A 447 11.58 16.88 3.60
N TYR A 448 11.53 15.83 4.42
CA TYR A 448 12.43 15.75 5.56
C TYR A 448 13.82 15.99 4.96
N THR A 449 14.44 17.11 5.31
CA THR A 449 15.72 17.58 4.76
C THR A 449 16.56 16.36 4.46
N VAL A 450 16.88 16.17 3.17
CA VAL A 450 17.78 15.11 2.72
C VAL A 450 19.12 15.41 3.37
N GLN A 451 19.29 14.98 4.62
CA GLN A 451 20.59 14.85 5.20
C GLN A 451 21.27 13.83 4.31
N HIS A 452 22.26 14.28 3.54
CA HIS A 452 23.29 13.45 2.96
C HIS A 452 24.00 12.74 4.12
N ASN A 453 23.33 11.75 4.69
CA ASN A 453 23.90 10.86 5.66
C ASN A 453 24.77 9.93 4.85
N GLU A 454 26.07 9.95 5.11
CA GLU A 454 26.99 8.95 4.56
C GLU A 454 26.43 7.55 4.82
N ALA A 455 26.47 6.69 3.80
CA ALA A 455 26.05 5.31 3.93
C ALA A 455 26.94 4.62 4.98
N ARG A 456 26.34 4.25 6.12
CA ARG A 456 27.07 3.63 7.22
C ARG A 456 27.20 2.12 7.07
N ILE A 457 26.27 1.49 6.37
CA ILE A 457 26.24 0.03 6.18
C ILE A 457 26.14 -0.27 4.68
N PRO A 458 26.93 -1.23 4.17
CA PRO A 458 26.81 -1.66 2.78
C PRO A 458 25.43 -2.28 2.53
N ILE A 459 24.71 -1.75 1.55
CA ILE A 459 23.46 -2.32 1.05
C ILE A 459 23.72 -3.36 -0.05
N PRO A 460 22.86 -4.37 -0.21
CA PRO A 460 23.01 -5.36 -1.27
C PRO A 460 22.92 -4.70 -2.65
N LYS A 461 23.87 -5.03 -3.52
CA LYS A 461 23.93 -4.55 -4.91
C LYS A 461 23.43 -5.58 -5.94
N HIS A 462 22.96 -6.73 -5.46
CA HIS A 462 22.48 -7.84 -6.27
C HIS A 462 21.29 -8.53 -5.58
N PRO A 463 20.24 -8.95 -6.30
CA PRO A 463 19.04 -9.54 -5.70
C PRO A 463 19.33 -10.80 -4.87
N LEU A 464 20.23 -11.68 -5.33
CA LEU A 464 20.59 -12.89 -4.58
C LEU A 464 21.29 -12.57 -3.26
N ILE A 465 22.12 -11.53 -3.20
CA ILE A 465 22.77 -11.11 -1.95
C ILE A 465 21.71 -10.58 -0.98
N GLY A 466 20.77 -9.77 -1.49
CA GLY A 466 19.63 -9.31 -0.69
C GLY A 466 18.79 -10.46 -0.14
N LEU A 467 18.50 -11.47 -0.95
CA LEU A 467 17.75 -12.67 -0.56
C LEU A 467 18.49 -13.51 0.50
N ILE A 468 19.79 -13.74 0.33
CA ILE A 468 20.60 -14.48 1.31
C ILE A 468 20.61 -13.74 2.65
N LEU A 469 20.76 -12.42 2.64
CA LEU A 469 20.68 -11.60 3.86
C LEU A 469 19.29 -11.66 4.50
N ALA A 470 18.22 -11.66 3.70
CA ALA A 470 16.85 -11.82 4.17
C ALA A 470 16.64 -13.16 4.87
N ILE A 471 17.02 -14.26 4.22
CA ILE A 471 16.95 -15.63 4.76
C ILE A 471 17.78 -15.73 6.05
N SER A 472 19.00 -15.20 6.03
CA SER A 472 19.90 -15.26 7.18
C SER A 472 19.35 -14.46 8.37
N GLY A 473 18.80 -13.27 8.13
CA GLY A 473 18.21 -12.44 9.18
C GLY A 473 16.96 -13.09 9.79
N HIS A 474 16.12 -13.69 8.96
CA HIS A 474 14.93 -14.42 9.41
C HIS A 474 15.31 -15.72 10.16
N ALA A 475 16.24 -16.51 9.62
CA ALA A 475 16.75 -17.72 10.28
C ALA A 475 17.45 -17.41 11.61
N PHE A 476 18.17 -16.29 11.70
CA PHE A 476 18.74 -15.83 12.96
C PHE A 476 17.66 -15.48 13.99
N TRP A 477 16.62 -14.78 13.57
CA TRP A 477 15.49 -14.43 14.44
C TRP A 477 14.83 -15.68 15.02
N ASN A 478 14.41 -16.62 14.17
CA ASN A 478 13.72 -17.83 14.59
C ASN A 478 14.67 -18.80 15.31
N GLY A 479 15.86 -19.01 14.75
CA GLY A 479 16.87 -19.92 15.30
C GLY A 479 17.32 -19.54 16.69
N THR A 480 17.56 -18.25 16.96
CA THR A 480 17.95 -17.82 18.32
C THR A 480 16.80 -17.96 19.32
N LEU A 481 15.54 -17.75 18.92
CA LEU A 481 14.38 -18.03 19.79
C LEU A 481 14.25 -19.53 20.10
N THR A 482 14.40 -20.40 19.10
CA THR A 482 14.42 -21.86 19.29
C THR A 482 15.58 -22.30 20.18
N VAL A 483 16.78 -21.71 20.03
CA VAL A 483 17.92 -22.02 20.89
C VAL A 483 17.68 -21.59 22.34
N ILE A 484 17.04 -20.44 22.57
CA ILE A 484 16.67 -20.00 23.93
C ILE A 484 15.71 -20.99 24.59
N GLU A 485 14.73 -21.48 23.85
CA GLU A 485 13.81 -22.53 24.32
C GLU A 485 14.56 -23.82 24.67
N LEU A 486 15.46 -24.29 23.80
CA LEU A 486 16.29 -25.48 24.04
C LEU A 486 17.21 -25.32 25.24
N ILE A 487 17.86 -24.17 25.40
CA ILE A 487 18.70 -23.87 26.58
C ILE A 487 17.87 -23.95 27.85
N GLY A 488 16.66 -23.39 27.83
CA GLY A 488 15.75 -23.45 28.96
C GLY A 488 15.37 -24.86 29.37
N ILE A 489 15.04 -25.71 28.38
CA ILE A 489 14.72 -27.13 28.59
C ILE A 489 15.94 -27.88 29.16
N VAL A 490 17.14 -27.67 28.60
CA VAL A 490 18.37 -28.35 29.06
C VAL A 490 18.78 -27.89 30.46
N ALA A 491 18.47 -26.64 30.81
CA ALA A 491 18.75 -26.08 32.13
C ALA A 491 17.66 -26.40 33.18
N ASP A 492 16.67 -27.23 32.84
CA ASP A 492 15.54 -27.63 33.70
C ASP A 492 14.76 -26.42 34.27
N LEU A 493 14.63 -25.36 33.46
CA LEU A 493 13.83 -24.19 33.80
C LEU A 493 12.33 -24.50 33.69
N SER A 494 11.52 -23.85 34.51
CA SER A 494 10.06 -23.91 34.39
C SER A 494 9.56 -23.23 33.12
N ASP A 495 8.38 -23.63 32.61
CA ASP A 495 7.75 -23.03 31.42
C ASP A 495 7.64 -21.49 31.52
N GLY A 496 7.38 -20.98 32.74
CA GLY A 496 7.32 -19.54 33.01
C GLY A 496 8.67 -18.84 32.85
N GLU A 497 9.76 -19.47 33.25
CA GLU A 497 11.12 -18.95 33.10
C GLU A 497 11.59 -18.99 31.65
N ILE A 498 11.31 -20.09 30.93
CA ILE A 498 11.59 -20.22 29.49
C ILE A 498 10.83 -19.14 28.70
N PHE A 499 9.56 -18.94 29.05
CA PHE A 499 8.74 -17.90 28.46
C PHE A 499 9.30 -16.49 28.73
N ALA A 500 9.66 -16.19 29.98
CA ALA A 500 10.25 -14.90 30.35
C ALA A 500 11.58 -14.63 29.61
N LEU A 501 12.43 -15.65 29.48
CA LEU A 501 13.69 -15.56 28.75
C LEU A 501 13.44 -15.33 27.25
N SER A 502 12.48 -16.04 26.66
CA SER A 502 12.06 -15.86 25.27
C SER A 502 11.50 -14.46 25.01
N LEU A 503 10.74 -13.90 25.95
CA LEU A 503 10.21 -12.54 25.85
C LEU A 503 11.32 -11.48 25.95
N LEU A 504 12.26 -11.66 26.88
CA LEU A 504 13.44 -10.80 27.01
C LEU A 504 14.27 -10.81 25.71
N TRP A 505 14.54 -12.01 25.19
CA TRP A 505 15.31 -12.17 23.95
C TRP A 505 14.57 -11.56 22.75
N SER A 506 13.26 -11.77 22.65
CA SER A 506 12.43 -11.11 21.64
C SER A 506 12.55 -9.60 21.72
N GLY A 507 12.54 -9.01 22.93
CA GLY A 507 12.76 -7.57 23.12
C GLY A 507 14.12 -7.10 22.60
N LEU A 508 15.19 -7.86 22.85
CA LEU A 508 16.53 -7.56 22.32
C LEU A 508 16.58 -7.66 20.79
N LEU A 509 15.98 -8.70 20.21
CA LEU A 509 15.90 -8.86 18.76
C LEU A 509 15.13 -7.70 18.11
N VAL A 510 14.01 -7.27 18.71
CA VAL A 510 13.25 -6.09 18.26
C VAL A 510 14.13 -4.86 18.27
N CYS A 511 14.77 -4.55 19.40
CA CYS A 511 15.69 -3.41 19.49
C CYS A 511 16.79 -3.49 18.43
N GLY A 512 17.36 -4.68 18.20
CA GLY A 512 18.36 -4.93 17.17
C GLY A 512 17.86 -4.62 15.76
N VAL A 513 16.70 -5.14 15.37
CA VAL A 513 16.08 -4.88 14.05
C VAL A 513 15.73 -3.41 13.88
N LEU A 514 15.27 -2.72 14.93
CA LEU A 514 14.97 -1.29 14.87
C LEU A 514 16.23 -0.44 14.67
N LEU A 515 17.32 -0.75 15.37
CA LEU A 515 18.60 -0.08 15.23
C LEU A 515 19.20 -0.34 13.84
N LEU A 516 19.25 -1.61 13.43
CA LEU A 516 19.74 -2.00 12.12
C LEU A 516 18.90 -1.40 10.99
N GLY A 517 17.58 -1.47 11.12
CA GLY A 517 16.62 -0.93 10.15
C GLY A 517 16.76 0.57 9.95
N ARG A 518 17.07 1.32 11.02
CA ARG A 518 17.39 2.75 10.93
C ARG A 518 18.64 3.00 10.07
N GLU A 519 19.69 2.21 10.25
CA GLU A 519 20.93 2.35 9.48
C GLU A 519 20.78 1.85 8.03
N ILE A 520 20.00 0.78 7.81
CA ILE A 520 19.61 0.31 6.47
C ILE A 520 18.92 1.44 5.72
N ILE A 521 17.90 2.08 6.32
CA ILE A 521 17.17 3.15 5.65
C ILE A 521 18.04 4.36 5.35
N ARG A 522 18.95 4.75 6.25
CA ARG A 522 19.92 5.80 5.94
C ARG A 522 20.76 5.45 4.72
N SER A 523 21.25 4.20 4.64
CA SER A 523 22.09 3.73 3.54
C SER A 523 21.30 3.60 2.23
N VAL A 524 20.02 3.23 2.29
CA VAL A 524 19.09 3.24 1.15
C VAL A 524 18.83 4.67 0.67
N ILE A 525 18.59 5.63 1.58
CA ILE A 525 18.41 7.05 1.23
C ILE A 525 19.67 7.64 0.60
N ALA A 526 20.86 7.22 1.07
CA ALA A 526 22.15 7.61 0.53
C ALA A 526 22.47 6.96 -0.84
N SER A 527 21.62 6.04 -1.31
CA SER A 527 21.83 5.40 -2.62
C SER A 527 21.56 6.38 -3.76
N PRO A 528 22.30 6.25 -4.88
CA PRO A 528 22.09 7.09 -6.05
C PRO A 528 20.74 6.80 -6.71
N ASP A 529 20.20 7.83 -7.37
CA ASP A 529 18.97 7.74 -8.17
C ASP A 529 19.26 7.41 -9.66
N SER A 530 20.52 7.52 -10.08
CA SER A 530 21.03 7.11 -11.41
C SER A 530 22.52 6.73 -11.32
N ILE A 531 23.03 5.96 -12.29
CA ILE A 531 24.46 5.61 -12.41
C ILE A 531 25.07 6.37 -13.58
#